data_AF-A0A925FL56-F1
#
_entry.id   AF-A0A925FL56-F1
#
_cell.length_a   1.000
_cell.length_b   1.000
_cell.length_c   1.000
_cell.angle_alpha   90.00
_cell.angle_beta   90.00
_cell.angle_gamma   90.00
#
_symmetry.space_group_name_H-M   'P 1'
#
loop_
_entity.id
_entity.type
_entity.pdbx_description
1 polymer ?
#
loop_
_entity_poly.entity_id
_entity_poly.type
_entity_poly.pdbx_seq_one_letter_code
_entity_poly.pdbx_strand_id
1 'polypeptide(L)'
;MSSAPLVFYASQSGSPTLDEGEGGGNPFASALIELLQRPSLTLAELHSDIVSLTSAKSDGFQVPESPAVSAATPWSLKPVPAQARRVALVFVYADYQPAGVNSLPGAARDLLRVASALANAGFVVDTAVDPTTTELREALESLAKQSTEAEAAVIYLTGHGLEHHGDVYLLPNDHSYHELMEHVAQLAIHVPGLVEHLHARSANLVFFGGCRTLA
;
A
#
# COMPACT_ATOMS: atom_id res chain seq x y z
N MET A 1 -13.16 17.72 -10.34
CA MET A 1 -11.79 17.37 -10.74
C MET A 1 -11.31 16.35 -9.73
N SER A 2 -10.82 15.18 -10.17
CA SER A 2 -10.21 14.19 -9.28
C SER A 2 -9.01 14.81 -8.57
N SER A 3 -8.78 14.50 -7.29
CA SER A 3 -7.53 14.86 -6.62
C SER A 3 -6.35 14.18 -7.32
N ALA A 4 -5.16 14.77 -7.23
CA ALA A 4 -3.93 14.06 -7.60
C ALA A 4 -3.82 12.77 -6.76
N PRO A 5 -3.45 11.64 -7.35
CA PRO A 5 -3.24 10.41 -6.60
C PRO A 5 -2.03 10.57 -5.68
N LEU A 6 -2.06 9.86 -4.55
CA LEU A 6 -1.04 9.93 -3.51
C LEU A 6 -0.46 8.56 -3.25
N VAL A 7 0.88 8.48 -3.20
CA VAL A 7 1.61 7.24 -2.90
C VAL A 7 2.36 7.42 -1.60
N PHE A 8 2.15 6.52 -0.66
CA PHE A 8 2.79 6.48 0.65
C PHE A 8 3.72 5.27 0.69
N TYR A 9 4.95 5.45 1.17
CA TYR A 9 5.95 4.39 1.28
C TYR A 9 6.31 4.15 2.75
N ALA A 10 6.38 2.89 3.17
CA ALA A 10 6.72 2.50 4.54
C ALA A 10 8.15 2.86 4.97
N SER A 11 9.02 3.17 4.00
CA SER A 11 10.39 3.62 4.23
C SER A 11 10.81 4.74 3.26
N GLN A 12 11.89 5.42 3.61
CA GLN A 12 12.61 6.33 2.71
C GLN A 12 13.36 5.56 1.62
N SER A 13 13.72 6.25 0.54
CA SER A 13 14.63 5.71 -0.50
C SER A 13 15.87 5.06 0.14
N GLY A 14 16.24 3.88 -0.35
CA GLY A 14 17.39 3.11 0.12
C GLY A 14 17.20 2.41 1.47
N SER A 15 16.03 2.47 2.10
CA SER A 15 15.84 1.97 3.46
C SER A 15 14.98 0.70 3.54
N PRO A 16 15.32 -0.26 4.44
CA PRO A 16 14.55 -1.47 4.66
C PRO A 16 13.27 -1.22 5.48
N THR A 17 12.46 -2.27 5.62
CA THR A 17 11.28 -2.33 6.49
C THR A 17 11.30 -3.61 7.34
N LEU A 18 10.51 -3.65 8.41
CA LEU A 18 10.32 -4.80 9.29
C LEU A 18 9.10 -5.61 8.86
N ASP A 19 9.19 -6.93 9.01
CA ASP A 19 8.08 -7.89 8.82
C ASP A 19 7.60 -8.50 10.16
N GLU A 20 8.26 -8.16 11.28
CA GLU A 20 8.00 -8.73 12.60
C GLU A 20 7.76 -7.65 13.68
N GLY A 21 7.06 -6.59 13.33
CA GLY A 21 6.62 -5.53 14.25
C GLY A 21 5.37 -5.89 15.06
N GLU A 22 4.73 -4.87 15.64
CA GLU A 22 3.49 -5.01 16.40
C GLU A 22 2.41 -5.73 15.58
N GLY A 23 1.82 -6.80 16.15
CA GLY A 23 0.85 -7.64 15.43
C GLY A 23 1.46 -8.66 14.48
N GLY A 24 2.79 -8.79 14.50
CA GLY A 24 3.56 -9.71 13.68
C GLY A 24 3.72 -9.27 12.23
N GLY A 25 3.62 -7.98 11.93
CA GLY A 25 3.73 -7.48 10.56
C GLY A 25 4.49 -6.16 10.50
N ASN A 26 4.25 -5.36 9.48
CA ASN A 26 4.93 -4.10 9.24
C ASN A 26 4.41 -3.00 10.20
N PRO A 27 5.31 -2.26 10.89
CA PRO A 27 4.94 -1.08 11.68
C PRO A 27 4.09 -0.05 10.93
N PHE A 28 4.30 0.11 9.63
CA PHE A 28 3.52 0.98 8.75
C PHE A 28 2.08 0.51 8.59
N ALA A 29 1.85 -0.81 8.45
CA ALA A 29 0.51 -1.38 8.43
C ALA A 29 -0.21 -1.13 9.75
N SER A 30 0.48 -1.36 10.87
CA SER A 30 -0.04 -1.10 12.21
C SER A 30 -0.36 0.38 12.45
N ALA A 31 0.47 1.30 11.95
CA ALA A 31 0.18 2.74 11.99
C ALA A 31 -1.08 3.09 11.17
N LEU A 32 -1.19 2.59 9.94
CA LEU A 32 -2.38 2.81 9.09
C LEU A 32 -3.66 2.29 9.76
N ILE A 33 -3.61 1.09 10.34
CA ILE A 33 -4.74 0.48 11.06
C ILE A 33 -5.19 1.36 12.23
N GLU A 34 -4.25 1.83 13.04
CA GLU A 34 -4.55 2.70 14.19
C GLU A 34 -5.19 4.02 13.75
N LEU A 35 -4.68 4.62 12.66
CA LEU A 35 -5.26 5.85 12.10
C LEU A 35 -6.69 5.63 11.61
N LEU A 36 -6.98 4.52 10.92
CA LEU A 36 -8.31 4.20 10.40
C LEU A 36 -9.37 3.99 11.49
N GLN A 37 -8.95 3.70 12.73
CA GLN A 37 -9.84 3.57 13.89
C GLN A 37 -10.26 4.92 14.50
N ARG A 38 -9.62 6.03 14.11
CA ARG A 38 -9.95 7.36 14.65
C ARG A 38 -11.35 7.79 14.20
N PRO A 39 -12.08 8.56 15.04
CA PRO A 39 -13.41 9.06 14.70
C PRO A 39 -13.38 10.09 13.56
N SER A 40 -12.28 10.83 13.44
CA SER A 40 -11.98 11.76 12.35
C SER A 40 -10.55 11.55 11.88
N LEU A 41 -10.34 11.65 10.57
CA LEU A 41 -9.03 11.53 9.95
C LEU A 41 -9.05 12.26 8.62
N THR A 42 -8.46 13.45 8.60
CA THR A 42 -8.22 14.22 7.37
C THR A 42 -7.02 13.67 6.60
N LEU A 43 -6.89 14.07 5.34
CA LEU A 43 -5.73 13.67 4.53
C LEU A 43 -4.41 14.30 5.04
N ALA A 44 -4.48 15.51 5.60
CA ALA A 44 -3.33 16.18 6.19
C ALA A 44 -2.87 15.49 7.49
N GLU A 45 -3.81 15.09 8.36
CA GLU A 45 -3.49 14.29 9.55
C GLU A 45 -2.94 12.92 9.16
N LEU A 46 -3.50 12.26 8.14
CA LEU A 46 -2.97 10.98 7.65
C LEU A 46 -1.51 11.12 7.21
N HIS A 47 -1.17 12.17 6.45
CA HIS A 47 0.19 12.45 5.99
C HIS A 47 1.20 12.58 7.15
N SER A 48 0.90 13.43 8.15
CA SER A 48 1.81 13.67 9.27
C SER A 48 1.89 12.49 10.24
N ASP A 49 0.73 11.88 10.53
CA ASP A 49 0.63 10.97 11.65
C ASP A 49 1.05 9.55 11.26
N ILE A 50 0.92 9.16 9.98
CA ILE A 50 1.45 7.87 9.52
C ILE A 50 2.97 7.81 9.63
N VAL A 51 3.65 8.94 9.38
CA VAL A 51 5.10 9.06 9.57
C VAL A 51 5.45 8.92 11.05
N SER A 52 4.78 9.72 11.89
CA SER A 52 5.04 9.77 13.34
C SER A 52 4.77 8.42 14.03
N LEU A 53 3.64 7.78 13.73
CA LEU A 53 3.26 6.50 14.31
C LEU A 53 4.13 5.35 13.82
N THR A 54 4.49 5.31 12.53
CA THR A 54 5.37 4.24 12.03
C THR A 54 6.76 4.34 12.65
N SER A 55 7.30 5.55 12.79
CA SER A 55 8.58 5.77 13.47
C SER A 55 8.50 5.33 14.93
N ALA A 56 7.44 5.70 15.65
CA ALA A 56 7.25 5.28 17.04
C ALA A 56 7.10 3.75 17.18
N LYS A 57 6.32 3.10 16.31
CA LYS A 57 6.07 1.64 16.33
C LYS A 57 7.26 0.80 15.89
N SER A 58 8.29 1.44 15.34
CA SER A 58 9.53 0.79 14.90
C SER A 58 10.75 1.25 15.69
N ASP A 59 10.57 1.95 16.81
CA ASP A 59 11.65 2.54 17.62
C ASP A 59 12.63 3.39 16.78
N GLY A 60 12.10 4.09 15.77
CA GLY A 60 12.86 4.92 14.85
C GLY A 60 13.49 4.18 13.67
N PHE A 61 13.33 2.86 13.55
CA PHE A 61 13.92 2.06 12.47
C PHE A 61 13.31 2.37 11.09
N GLN A 62 11.99 2.57 11.03
CA GLN A 62 11.28 2.94 9.81
C GLN A 62 10.83 4.39 9.85
N VAL A 63 11.23 5.16 8.83
CA VAL A 63 10.70 6.49 8.56
C VAL A 63 9.97 6.44 7.22
N PRO A 64 8.63 6.53 7.19
CA PRO A 64 7.88 6.56 5.94
C PRO A 64 8.19 7.78 5.09
N GLU A 65 8.10 7.62 3.77
CA GLU A 65 7.99 8.73 2.84
C GLU A 65 6.50 8.95 2.49
N SER A 66 6.00 10.13 2.79
CA SER A 66 4.59 10.48 2.62
C SER A 66 4.46 11.73 1.74
N PRO A 67 3.52 11.75 0.76
CA PRO A 67 3.46 12.80 -0.25
C PRO A 67 2.97 14.10 0.36
N ALA A 68 3.49 15.26 -0.07
CA ALA A 68 3.06 16.53 0.47
C ALA A 68 1.56 16.76 0.25
N VAL A 69 0.79 16.90 1.33
CA VAL A 69 -0.64 17.21 1.30
C VAL A 69 -0.87 18.61 1.85
N SER A 70 -1.61 19.44 1.11
CA SER A 70 -2.03 20.74 1.62
C SER A 70 -3.08 20.58 2.72
N ALA A 71 -2.96 21.36 3.80
CA ALA A 71 -4.00 21.45 4.83
C ALA A 71 -5.36 21.92 4.28
N ALA A 72 -5.38 22.53 3.08
CA ALA A 72 -6.61 22.96 2.41
C ALA A 72 -7.29 21.86 1.58
N THR A 73 -6.76 20.64 1.51
CA THR A 73 -7.39 19.54 0.75
C THR A 73 -8.71 19.14 1.41
N PRO A 74 -9.87 19.32 0.74
CA PRO A 74 -11.19 19.28 1.38
C PRO A 74 -11.75 17.87 1.64
N TRP A 75 -10.89 16.84 1.64
CA TRP A 75 -11.31 15.44 1.77
C TRP A 75 -10.75 14.78 3.02
N SER A 76 -11.57 13.92 3.65
CA SER A 76 -11.23 13.15 4.85
C SER A 76 -11.60 11.67 4.72
N LEU A 77 -10.78 10.82 5.31
CA LEU A 77 -11.05 9.39 5.45
C LEU A 77 -12.20 9.15 6.44
N LYS A 78 -12.32 9.97 7.49
CA LYS A 78 -13.39 9.88 8.49
C LYS A 78 -13.94 11.27 8.83
N PRO A 79 -15.25 11.40 9.11
CA PRO A 79 -16.28 10.34 9.08
C PRO A 79 -16.62 9.88 7.65
N VAL A 80 -17.20 8.69 7.52
CA VAL A 80 -17.64 8.16 6.22
C VAL A 80 -19.01 8.78 5.88
N PRO A 81 -19.18 9.50 4.77
CA PRO A 81 -20.50 9.96 4.35
C PRO A 81 -21.44 8.77 4.13
N ALA A 82 -22.70 8.86 4.58
CA ALA A 82 -23.63 7.72 4.59
C ALA A 82 -23.91 7.09 3.21
N GLN A 83 -23.67 7.82 2.11
CA GLN A 83 -23.85 7.35 0.73
C GLN A 83 -22.54 7.29 -0.06
N ALA A 84 -21.38 7.42 0.61
CA ALA A 84 -20.09 7.32 -0.06
C ALA A 84 -19.79 5.86 -0.42
N ARG A 85 -19.63 5.58 -1.72
CA ARG A 85 -19.00 4.34 -2.17
C ARG A 85 -17.49 4.49 -2.08
N ARG A 86 -16.82 3.58 -1.40
CA ARG A 86 -15.35 3.53 -1.30
C ARG A 86 -14.89 2.12 -1.60
N VAL A 87 -13.80 1.98 -2.35
CA VAL A 87 -13.32 0.68 -2.82
C VAL A 87 -11.84 0.52 -2.51
N ALA A 88 -11.39 -0.68 -2.18
CA ALA A 88 -10.00 -0.95 -1.91
C ALA A 88 -9.57 -2.30 -2.48
N LEU A 89 -8.32 -2.36 -2.91
CA LEU A 89 -7.61 -3.61 -3.17
C LEU A 89 -6.46 -3.74 -2.17
N VAL A 90 -6.38 -4.87 -1.49
CA VAL A 90 -5.29 -5.20 -0.56
C VAL A 90 -4.61 -6.45 -1.09
N PHE A 91 -3.39 -6.35 -1.61
CA PHE A 91 -2.68 -7.52 -2.11
C PHE A 91 -1.26 -7.62 -1.58
N VAL A 92 -0.77 -8.84 -1.38
CA VAL A 92 0.59 -9.06 -0.85
C VAL A 92 1.29 -10.19 -1.56
N TYR A 93 2.61 -10.11 -1.59
CA TYR A 93 3.48 -11.25 -1.83
C TYR A 93 4.18 -11.60 -0.52
N ALA A 94 3.97 -12.83 -0.05
CA ALA A 94 4.46 -13.35 1.22
C ALA A 94 5.32 -14.59 1.02
N ASP A 95 4.93 -15.51 0.12
CA ASP A 95 5.72 -16.70 -0.15
C ASP A 95 6.74 -16.48 -1.27
N TYR A 96 8.01 -16.26 -0.89
CA TYR A 96 9.11 -16.09 -1.82
C TYR A 96 9.99 -17.34 -2.00
N GLN A 97 9.55 -18.51 -1.50
CA GLN A 97 10.28 -19.75 -1.77
C GLN A 97 10.51 -20.01 -3.26
N PRO A 98 9.53 -19.78 -4.17
CA PRO A 98 9.77 -19.96 -5.60
C PRO A 98 10.81 -19.00 -6.18
N ALA A 99 10.92 -17.79 -5.60
CA ALA A 99 11.89 -16.78 -6.01
C ALA A 99 13.31 -17.03 -5.44
N GLY A 100 13.46 -17.93 -4.46
CA GLY A 100 14.73 -18.26 -3.83
C GLY A 100 15.22 -17.25 -2.79
N VAL A 101 14.31 -16.43 -2.23
CA VAL A 101 14.61 -15.47 -1.16
C VAL A 101 13.71 -15.70 0.06
N ASN A 102 14.03 -15.05 1.18
CA ASN A 102 13.29 -15.23 2.42
C ASN A 102 11.82 -14.79 2.26
N SER A 103 10.88 -15.65 2.67
CA SER A 103 9.45 -15.32 2.74
C SER A 103 9.16 -14.24 3.79
N LEU A 104 8.04 -13.53 3.63
CA LEU A 104 7.57 -12.45 4.49
C LEU A 104 6.24 -12.86 5.17
N PRO A 105 6.28 -13.70 6.21
CA PRO A 105 5.06 -14.18 6.86
C PRO A 105 4.23 -13.07 7.52
N GLY A 106 4.83 -11.91 7.82
CA GLY A 106 4.13 -10.73 8.33
C GLY A 106 3.25 -10.06 7.29
N ALA A 107 3.67 -10.04 6.02
CA ALA A 107 2.87 -9.54 4.90
C ALA A 107 1.48 -10.20 4.81
N ALA A 108 1.40 -11.53 4.96
CA ALA A 108 0.13 -12.25 4.96
C ALA A 108 -0.77 -11.88 6.17
N ARG A 109 -0.16 -11.62 7.33
CA ARG A 109 -0.89 -11.16 8.53
C ARG A 109 -1.41 -9.74 8.34
N ASP A 110 -0.61 -8.86 7.74
CA ASP A 110 -0.98 -7.48 7.45
C ASP A 110 -2.14 -7.39 6.47
N LEU A 111 -2.18 -8.23 5.42
CA LEU A 111 -3.29 -8.26 4.48
C LEU A 111 -4.63 -8.37 5.21
N LEU A 112 -4.76 -9.33 6.13
CA LEU A 112 -6.01 -9.55 6.86
C LEU A 112 -6.34 -8.37 7.79
N ARG A 113 -5.32 -7.84 8.49
CA ARG A 113 -5.49 -6.73 9.45
C ARG A 113 -5.88 -5.43 8.74
N VAL A 114 -5.19 -5.08 7.65
CA VAL A 114 -5.44 -3.88 6.85
C VAL A 114 -6.76 -3.97 6.12
N ALA A 115 -7.09 -5.12 5.52
CA ALA A 115 -8.39 -5.33 4.88
C ALA A 115 -9.55 -5.13 5.86
N SER A 116 -9.44 -5.69 7.07
CA SER A 116 -10.44 -5.49 8.13
C SER A 116 -10.57 -4.03 8.56
N ALA A 117 -9.44 -3.33 8.74
CA ALA A 117 -9.44 -1.92 9.11
C ALA A 117 -10.08 -1.03 8.01
N LEU A 118 -9.77 -1.30 6.74
CA LEU A 118 -10.39 -0.60 5.60
C LEU A 118 -11.89 -0.89 5.49
N ALA A 119 -12.31 -2.15 5.70
CA ALA A 119 -13.72 -2.50 5.74
C ALA A 119 -14.47 -1.75 6.86
N ASN A 120 -13.90 -1.69 8.06
CA ASN A 120 -14.42 -0.87 9.17
C ASN A 120 -14.36 0.64 8.89
N ALA A 121 -13.52 1.06 7.94
CA ALA A 121 -13.48 2.41 7.40
C ALA A 121 -14.47 2.68 6.25
N GLY A 122 -15.35 1.72 5.94
CA GLY A 122 -16.42 1.86 4.97
C GLY A 122 -16.00 1.56 3.52
N PHE A 123 -14.85 0.91 3.33
CA PHE A 123 -14.42 0.44 2.01
C PHE A 123 -15.02 -0.93 1.70
N VAL A 124 -15.39 -1.15 0.45
CA VAL A 124 -15.57 -2.50 -0.12
C VAL A 124 -14.18 -2.98 -0.52
N VAL A 125 -13.72 -4.07 0.11
CA VAL A 125 -12.32 -4.51 0.01
C VAL A 125 -12.23 -5.84 -0.72
N ASP A 126 -11.47 -5.86 -1.82
CA ASP A 126 -11.00 -7.07 -2.48
C ASP A 126 -9.57 -7.39 -1.97
N THR A 127 -9.24 -8.67 -1.84
CA THR A 127 -7.93 -9.12 -1.33
C THR A 127 -7.29 -10.17 -2.22
N ALA A 128 -5.97 -10.16 -2.35
CA ALA A 128 -5.21 -11.20 -3.03
C ALA A 128 -3.88 -11.53 -2.32
N VAL A 129 -3.59 -12.81 -2.12
CA VAL A 129 -2.32 -13.28 -1.53
C VAL A 129 -1.55 -14.02 -2.61
N ASP A 130 -0.30 -13.63 -2.79
CA ASP A 130 0.61 -14.19 -3.80
C ASP A 130 -0.05 -14.30 -5.19
N PRO A 131 -0.74 -13.25 -5.70
CA PRO A 131 -1.46 -13.35 -6.95
C PRO A 131 -0.50 -13.57 -8.11
N THR A 132 -0.88 -14.44 -9.03
CA THR A 132 -0.22 -14.51 -10.34
C THR A 132 -0.35 -13.17 -11.08
N THR A 133 0.53 -12.92 -12.05
CA THR A 133 0.44 -11.76 -12.94
C THR A 133 -0.96 -11.59 -13.56
N THR A 134 -1.63 -12.71 -13.92
CA THR A 134 -2.97 -12.66 -14.50
C THR A 134 -4.04 -12.25 -13.47
N GLU A 135 -4.01 -12.84 -12.28
CA GLU A 135 -4.96 -12.52 -11.22
C GLU A 135 -4.82 -11.07 -10.74
N LEU A 136 -3.58 -10.57 -10.61
CA LEU A 136 -3.34 -9.18 -10.22
C LEU A 136 -3.87 -8.21 -11.28
N ARG A 137 -3.60 -8.48 -12.57
CA ARG A 137 -4.14 -7.66 -13.67
C ARG A 137 -5.67 -7.59 -13.61
N GLU A 138 -6.34 -8.72 -13.43
CA GLU A 138 -7.81 -8.78 -13.35
C GLU A 138 -8.36 -8.04 -12.12
N ALA A 139 -7.68 -8.16 -10.97
CA ALA A 139 -8.04 -7.42 -9.77
C ALA A 139 -7.89 -5.89 -9.96
N LEU A 140 -6.80 -5.45 -10.61
CA LEU A 140 -6.57 -4.04 -10.92
C LEU A 140 -7.58 -3.48 -11.94
N GLU A 141 -7.93 -4.25 -12.98
CA GLU A 141 -8.97 -3.89 -13.96
C GLU A 141 -10.35 -3.76 -13.29
N SER A 142 -10.69 -4.71 -12.40
CA SER A 142 -11.91 -4.65 -11.59
C SER A 142 -11.95 -3.41 -10.71
N LEU A 143 -10.85 -3.13 -9.98
CA LEU A 143 -10.73 -1.95 -9.13
C LEU A 143 -10.88 -0.66 -9.94
N ALA A 144 -10.20 -0.56 -11.09
CA ALA A 144 -10.27 0.60 -11.98
C ALA A 144 -11.72 0.89 -12.38
N LYS A 145 -12.46 -0.14 -12.81
CA LYS A 145 -13.88 -0.01 -13.14
C LYS A 145 -14.71 0.45 -11.94
N GLN A 146 -14.53 -0.17 -10.78
CA GLN A 146 -15.30 0.17 -9.58
C GLN A 146 -14.99 1.58 -9.05
N SER A 147 -13.75 2.03 -9.20
CA SER A 147 -13.28 3.32 -8.70
C SER A 147 -13.92 4.51 -9.41
N THR A 148 -14.33 4.37 -10.68
CA THR A 148 -15.00 5.45 -11.44
C THR A 148 -16.28 5.98 -10.78
N GLU A 149 -17.00 5.11 -10.07
CA GLU A 149 -18.24 5.44 -9.34
C GLU A 149 -17.98 5.70 -7.84
N ALA A 150 -16.73 5.58 -7.39
CA ALA A 150 -16.35 5.72 -5.98
C ALA A 150 -16.02 7.17 -5.62
N GLU A 151 -16.25 7.51 -4.35
CA GLU A 151 -15.72 8.71 -3.73
C GLU A 151 -14.20 8.57 -3.51
N ALA A 152 -13.76 7.41 -3.01
CA ALA A 152 -12.37 7.12 -2.72
C ALA A 152 -11.98 5.70 -3.14
N ALA A 153 -10.75 5.55 -3.61
CA ALA A 153 -10.15 4.27 -3.95
C ALA A 153 -8.76 4.11 -3.29
N VAL A 154 -8.47 2.92 -2.78
CA VAL A 154 -7.23 2.59 -2.07
C VAL A 154 -6.60 1.33 -2.69
N ILE A 155 -5.29 1.36 -2.87
CA ILE A 155 -4.48 0.14 -2.98
C ILE A 155 -3.57 0.08 -1.76
N TYR A 156 -3.61 -1.02 -1.02
CA TYR A 156 -2.55 -1.39 -0.09
C TYR A 156 -1.80 -2.58 -0.65
N LEU A 157 -0.48 -2.53 -0.61
CA LEU A 157 0.35 -3.64 -1.04
C LEU A 157 1.65 -3.75 -0.26
N THR A 158 2.13 -4.98 -0.08
CA THR A 158 3.43 -5.25 0.56
C THR A 158 4.08 -6.53 0.01
N GLY A 159 5.39 -6.59 0.14
CA GLY A 159 6.27 -7.66 -0.34
C GLY A 159 7.72 -7.16 -0.39
N HIS A 160 8.61 -7.93 -1.02
CA HIS A 160 9.96 -7.48 -1.31
C HIS A 160 9.90 -6.32 -2.31
N GLY A 161 10.40 -5.17 -1.88
CA GLY A 161 10.48 -3.97 -2.70
C GLY A 161 11.92 -3.58 -2.98
N LEU A 162 12.12 -2.90 -4.10
CA LEU A 162 13.40 -2.32 -4.47
C LEU A 162 13.23 -0.98 -5.15
N GLU A 163 14.26 -0.16 -5.08
CA GLU A 163 14.37 1.05 -5.86
C GLU A 163 15.37 0.83 -7.01
N HIS A 164 14.98 1.18 -8.23
CA HIS A 164 15.80 1.02 -9.42
C HIS A 164 15.64 2.21 -10.35
N HIS A 165 16.75 2.90 -10.65
CA HIS A 165 16.77 4.13 -11.46
C HIS A 165 15.80 5.23 -10.98
N GLY A 166 15.52 5.29 -9.68
CA GLY A 166 14.61 6.29 -9.07
C GLY A 166 13.13 5.88 -9.06
N ASP A 167 12.80 4.72 -9.62
CA ASP A 167 11.46 4.13 -9.56
C ASP A 167 11.39 3.04 -8.47
N VAL A 168 10.22 2.88 -7.86
CA VAL A 168 9.96 1.89 -6.81
C VAL A 168 9.18 0.72 -7.38
N TYR A 169 9.68 -0.49 -7.14
CA TYR A 169 9.10 -1.73 -7.65
C TYR A 169 8.81 -2.72 -6.52
N LEU A 170 7.72 -3.46 -6.67
CA LEU A 170 7.39 -4.65 -5.88
C LEU A 170 7.76 -5.88 -6.70
N LEU A 171 8.49 -6.81 -6.08
CA LEU A 171 8.87 -8.08 -6.69
C LEU A 171 7.75 -9.10 -6.52
N PRO A 172 7.16 -9.62 -7.61
CA PRO A 172 6.29 -10.78 -7.54
C PRO A 172 7.09 -12.04 -7.22
N ASN A 173 6.42 -13.13 -6.88
CA ASN A 173 7.05 -14.40 -6.49
C ASN A 173 6.98 -15.49 -7.58
N ASP A 174 6.52 -15.17 -8.78
CA ASP A 174 6.41 -16.09 -9.93
C ASP A 174 7.70 -16.16 -10.78
N HIS A 175 8.72 -15.38 -10.43
CA HIS A 175 10.05 -15.37 -11.06
C HIS A 175 11.17 -15.59 -10.04
N SER A 176 12.31 -16.13 -10.50
CA SER A 176 13.51 -16.20 -9.66
C SER A 176 14.05 -14.81 -9.34
N TYR A 177 14.66 -14.63 -8.17
CA TYR A 177 15.27 -13.35 -7.79
C TYR A 177 16.30 -12.86 -8.82
N HIS A 178 17.12 -13.77 -9.35
CA HIS A 178 18.11 -13.45 -10.39
C HIS A 178 17.44 -12.83 -11.63
N GLU A 179 16.38 -13.47 -12.13
CA GLU A 179 15.65 -13.01 -13.32
C GLU A 179 14.98 -11.65 -13.08
N LEU A 180 14.39 -11.46 -11.90
CA LEU A 180 13.80 -10.19 -11.48
C LEU A 180 14.84 -9.06 -11.47
N MET A 181 16.07 -9.32 -11.00
CA MET A 181 17.12 -8.29 -10.97
C MET A 181 17.64 -7.94 -12.37
N GLU A 182 17.66 -8.89 -13.30
CA GLU A 182 18.05 -8.62 -14.70
C GLU A 182 16.97 -7.85 -15.48
N HIS A 183 15.69 -8.05 -15.13
CA HIS A 183 14.55 -7.56 -15.91
C HIS A 183 13.51 -6.82 -15.04
N VAL A 184 13.97 -6.01 -14.07
CA VAL A 184 13.11 -5.32 -13.09
C VAL A 184 11.95 -4.58 -13.76
N ALA A 185 12.24 -3.77 -14.79
CA ALA A 185 11.22 -2.94 -15.43
C ALA A 185 10.17 -3.76 -16.23
N GLN A 186 10.45 -5.02 -16.56
CA GLN A 186 9.53 -5.88 -17.31
C GLN A 186 8.75 -6.84 -16.40
N LEU A 187 9.38 -7.31 -15.32
CA LEU A 187 8.84 -8.39 -14.48
C LEU A 187 8.33 -7.91 -13.12
N ALA A 188 8.84 -6.79 -12.61
CA ALA A 188 8.41 -6.26 -11.32
C ALA A 188 7.22 -5.30 -11.49
N ILE A 189 6.46 -5.12 -10.41
CA ILE A 189 5.29 -4.24 -10.39
C ILE A 189 5.75 -2.82 -10.07
N HIS A 190 5.57 -1.88 -11.01
CA HIS A 190 5.86 -0.46 -10.80
C HIS A 190 4.87 0.16 -9.81
N VAL A 191 5.31 0.43 -8.59
CA VAL A 191 4.43 0.90 -7.49
C VAL A 191 3.81 2.27 -7.79
N PRO A 192 4.55 3.29 -8.26
CA PRO A 192 3.95 4.57 -8.64
C PRO A 192 2.89 4.42 -9.72
N GLY A 193 3.08 3.54 -10.71
CA GLY A 193 2.15 3.30 -11.81
C GLY A 193 0.80 2.71 -11.39
N LEU A 194 0.69 2.15 -10.18
CA LEU A 194 -0.59 1.63 -9.68
C LEU A 194 -1.67 2.69 -9.53
N VAL A 195 -1.28 3.97 -9.39
CA VAL A 195 -2.23 5.09 -9.36
C VAL A 195 -3.06 5.20 -10.64
N GLU A 196 -2.58 4.67 -11.76
CA GLU A 196 -3.29 4.66 -13.04
C GLU A 196 -4.56 3.81 -13.00
N HIS A 197 -4.69 2.92 -12.01
CA HIS A 197 -5.87 2.07 -11.81
C HIS A 197 -6.88 2.69 -10.83
N LEU A 198 -6.68 3.94 -10.41
CA LEU A 198 -7.51 4.63 -9.43
C LEU A 198 -8.16 5.88 -10.05
N HIS A 199 -9.49 5.84 -10.18
CA HIS A 199 -10.29 6.87 -10.83
C HIS A 199 -11.39 7.46 -9.93
N ALA A 200 -11.25 7.31 -8.61
CA ALA A 200 -12.22 7.83 -7.66
C ALA A 200 -12.27 9.36 -7.66
N ARG A 201 -13.45 9.91 -7.37
CA ARG A 201 -13.75 11.33 -7.57
C ARG A 201 -13.00 12.25 -6.60
N SER A 202 -12.72 11.79 -5.38
CA SER A 202 -12.21 12.63 -4.30
C SER A 202 -10.82 12.23 -3.80
N ALA A 203 -10.49 10.93 -3.77
CA ALA A 203 -9.20 10.44 -3.28
C ALA A 203 -8.77 9.12 -3.91
N ASN A 204 -7.52 9.07 -4.35
CA ASN A 204 -6.86 7.91 -4.93
C ASN A 204 -5.54 7.69 -4.20
N LEU A 205 -5.44 6.64 -3.39
CA LEU A 205 -4.33 6.42 -2.46
C LEU A 205 -3.67 5.06 -2.69
N VAL A 206 -2.34 5.03 -2.70
CA VAL A 206 -1.54 3.80 -2.73
C VAL A 206 -0.65 3.78 -1.48
N PHE A 207 -0.66 2.66 -0.75
CA PHE A 207 0.16 2.46 0.45
C PHE A 207 1.08 1.27 0.25
N PHE A 208 2.37 1.53 0.07
CA PHE A 208 3.41 0.50 -0.11
C PHE A 208 4.12 0.17 1.19
N GLY A 209 3.93 -1.06 1.65
CA GLY A 209 4.55 -1.62 2.85
C GLY A 209 5.98 -2.12 2.66
N GLY A 210 6.46 -2.27 1.43
CA GLY A 210 7.75 -2.91 1.15
C GLY A 210 8.98 -2.02 1.38
N CYS A 211 10.14 -2.66 1.34
CA CYS A 211 11.46 -2.00 1.36
C CYS A 211 11.71 -1.15 0.11
N ARG A 212 12.68 -0.25 0.19
CA ARG A 212 13.18 0.54 -0.95
C ARG A 212 14.69 0.48 -1.08
N THR A 213 15.30 -0.61 -0.63
CA THR A 213 16.74 -0.85 -0.77
C THR A 213 17.09 -1.05 -2.25
N LEU A 214 18.26 -0.55 -2.66
CA LEU A 214 18.79 -0.84 -3.99
C LEU A 214 19.08 -2.35 -4.09
N ALA A 215 18.86 -2.90 -5.29
CA ALA A 215 19.22 -4.27 -5.66
C ALA A 215 20.73 -4.52 -5.67
#